data_AF-A0A957DTQ7-F1
#
_entry.id   AF-A0A957DTQ7-F1
#
_cell.length_a   1.000
_cell.length_b   1.000
_cell.length_c   1.000
_cell.angle_alpha   90.00
_cell.angle_beta   90.00
_cell.angle_gamma   90.00
#
_symmetry.space_group_name_H-M   'P 1'
#
loop_
_entity.id
_entity.type
_entity.pdbx_description
1 polymer ?
#
loop_
_entity_poly.entity_id
_entity_poly.type
_entity_poly.pdbx_seq_one_letter_code
_entity_poly.pdbx_strand_id
1 'polypeptide(L)'
;MRPTIGLPIENAELMSEMERLEAAFMKITDVSIGHIKNDLEAARAMGNEEAKKVYHIQISMFQHAQSIFAVAKRFATDRYWQNEQTTA
;
A
#
# COMPACT_ATOMS: atom_id res chain seq x y z
N MET A 1 -20.09 -10.69 33.71
CA MET A 1 -18.95 -9.80 33.38
C MET A 1 -18.24 -10.40 32.18
N ARG A 2 -18.12 -9.68 31.06
CA ARG A 2 -17.21 -10.08 29.96
C ARG A 2 -15.84 -9.44 30.24
N PRO A 3 -14.72 -10.13 30.02
CA PRO A 3 -13.41 -9.54 30.20
C PRO A 3 -13.16 -8.52 29.09
N THR A 4 -12.94 -7.27 29.47
CA THR A 4 -12.31 -6.23 28.65
C THR A 4 -10.81 -6.49 28.66
N ILE A 5 -10.29 -7.21 27.66
CA ILE A 5 -8.84 -7.29 27.44
C ILE A 5 -8.58 -7.15 25.94
N GLY A 6 -8.42 -5.90 25.53
CA GLY A 6 -7.62 -5.46 24.40
C GLY A 6 -7.03 -4.14 24.85
N LEU A 7 -5.81 -4.15 25.35
CA LEU A 7 -5.18 -3.00 26.03
C LEU A 7 -4.74 -1.94 24.99
N PRO A 8 -4.78 -0.64 25.31
CA PRO A 8 -4.34 0.45 24.42
C PRO A 8 -2.88 0.34 23.93
N ILE A 9 -2.04 -0.49 24.55
CA ILE A 9 -0.65 -0.74 24.16
C ILE A 9 -0.56 -1.65 22.92
N GLU A 10 -1.34 -2.73 22.85
CA GLU A 10 -1.40 -3.65 21.69
C GLU A 10 -1.89 -2.90 20.44
N ASN A 11 -2.73 -1.88 20.65
CA ASN A 11 -3.27 -1.03 19.60
C ASN A 11 -2.24 -0.04 19.02
N ALA A 12 -1.39 0.57 19.86
CA ALA A 12 -0.33 1.47 19.41
C ALA A 12 0.75 0.71 18.63
N GLU A 13 1.10 -0.50 19.05
CA GLU A 13 2.02 -1.39 18.35
C GLU A 13 1.46 -1.81 16.97
N LEU A 14 0.16 -2.14 16.90
CA LEU A 14 -0.50 -2.47 15.64
C LEU A 14 -0.48 -1.29 14.64
N MET A 15 -0.80 -0.08 15.11
CA MET A 15 -0.75 1.12 14.29
C MET A 15 0.66 1.44 13.80
N SER A 16 1.65 1.33 14.69
CA SER A 16 3.06 1.52 14.33
C SER A 16 3.53 0.49 13.30
N GLU A 17 3.11 -0.77 13.41
CA GLU A 17 3.46 -1.81 12.45
C GLU A 17 2.77 -1.60 11.11
N MET A 18 1.51 -1.13 11.09
CA MET A 18 0.80 -0.76 9.87
C MET A 18 1.50 0.39 9.12
N GLU A 19 1.95 1.42 9.84
CA GLU A 19 2.72 2.54 9.26
C GLU A 19 4.07 2.06 8.70
N ARG A 20 4.76 1.17 9.42
CA ARG A 20 6.02 0.57 8.96
C ARG A 20 5.82 -0.23 7.68
N LEU A 21 4.77 -1.04 7.61
CA LEU A 21 4.42 -1.83 6.43
C LEU A 21 4.04 -0.94 5.25
N GLU A 22 3.26 0.13 5.48
CA GLU A 22 2.93 1.10 4.44
C GLU A 22 4.19 1.75 3.86
N ALA A 23 5.07 2.27 4.72
CA ALA A 23 6.30 2.92 4.28
C ALA A 23 7.19 1.96 3.47
N ALA A 24 7.31 0.71 3.92
CA ALA A 24 8.07 -0.32 3.20
C ALA A 24 7.43 -0.64 1.84
N PHE A 25 6.11 -0.81 1.81
CA PHE A 25 5.37 -1.12 0.59
C PHE A 25 5.44 0.02 -0.43
N MET A 26 5.23 1.27 0.00
CA MET A 26 5.36 2.45 -0.85
C MET A 26 6.77 2.57 -1.42
N LYS A 27 7.81 2.37 -0.59
CA LYS A 27 9.20 2.40 -1.05
C LYS A 27 9.47 1.34 -2.13
N ILE A 28 9.04 0.10 -1.93
CA ILE A 28 9.26 -0.98 -2.89
C ILE A 28 8.55 -0.69 -4.21
N THR A 29 7.27 -0.31 -4.12
CA THR A 29 6.44 -0.04 -5.30
C THR A 29 6.96 1.17 -6.10
N ASP A 30 7.39 2.24 -5.43
CA ASP A 30 7.99 3.42 -6.09
C ASP A 30 9.31 3.09 -6.79
N VAL A 31 10.18 2.30 -6.15
CA VAL A 31 11.43 1.84 -6.77
C VAL A 31 11.13 0.98 -8.01
N SER A 32 10.19 0.04 -7.92
CA SER A 32 9.78 -0.78 -9.06
C SER A 32 9.22 0.07 -10.21
N ILE A 33 8.34 1.04 -9.91
CA ILE A 33 7.81 1.98 -10.91
C ILE A 33 8.95 2.78 -11.55
N GLY A 34 9.92 3.24 -10.76
CA GLY A 34 11.10 3.95 -11.26
C GLY A 34 11.90 3.15 -12.28
N HIS A 35 12.20 1.89 -11.97
CA HIS A 35 12.90 1.00 -12.90
C HIS A 35 12.10 0.76 -14.18
N ILE A 36 10.80 0.48 -14.07
CA ILE A 36 9.95 0.22 -15.24
C ILE A 36 9.80 1.48 -16.13
N LYS A 37 9.80 2.68 -15.54
CA LYS A 37 9.82 3.93 -16.32
C LYS A 37 11.09 4.07 -17.15
N ASN A 38 12.25 3.71 -16.59
CA ASN A 38 13.51 3.72 -17.35
C ASN A 38 13.47 2.72 -18.52
N ASP A 39 12.96 1.50 -18.27
CA ASP A 39 12.80 0.48 -19.31
C ASP A 39 11.80 0.92 -20.39
N LEU A 40 10.73 1.62 -20.00
CA LEU A 40 9.77 2.21 -20.91
C LEU A 40 10.40 3.29 -21.80
N GLU A 41 11.28 4.14 -21.26
CA GLU A 41 12.02 5.12 -22.04
C GLU A 41 12.96 4.45 -23.04
N ALA A 42 13.66 3.39 -22.63
CA ALA A 42 14.49 2.59 -23.54
C ALA A 42 13.65 1.96 -24.68
N ALA A 43 12.48 1.39 -24.35
CA ALA A 43 11.57 0.84 -25.36
C ALA A 43 11.02 1.91 -26.33
N ARG A 44 10.77 3.13 -25.85
CA ARG A 44 10.39 4.28 -26.69
C ARG A 44 11.51 4.66 -27.66
N ALA A 45 12.75 4.71 -27.19
CA ALA A 45 13.90 5.03 -28.04
C ALA A 45 14.13 3.97 -29.14
N MET A 46 13.81 2.71 -28.86
CA MET A 46 13.93 1.60 -29.82
C MET A 46 12.70 1.41 -30.72
N GLY A 47 11.62 2.19 -30.55
CA GLY A 47 10.37 2.02 -31.30
C GLY A 47 9.63 0.70 -31.01
N ASN A 48 9.89 0.06 -29.86
CA ASN A 48 9.29 -1.21 -29.49
C ASN A 48 7.91 -1.00 -28.83
N GLU A 49 6.86 -0.93 -29.66
CA GLU A 49 5.48 -0.69 -29.21
C GLU A 49 4.92 -1.79 -28.29
N GLU A 50 5.34 -3.04 -28.46
CA GLU A 50 4.86 -4.14 -27.62
C GLU A 50 5.42 -4.03 -26.20
N ALA A 51 6.73 -3.81 -26.08
CA ALA A 51 7.38 -3.59 -24.79
C ALA A 51 6.78 -2.35 -24.08
N LYS A 52 6.52 -1.26 -24.81
CA LYS A 52 5.87 -0.07 -24.25
C LYS A 52 4.52 -0.38 -23.59
N LYS A 53 3.67 -1.20 -24.22
CA LYS A 53 2.37 -1.60 -23.67
C LYS A 53 2.54 -2.40 -22.39
N VAL A 54 3.44 -3.38 -22.39
CA VAL A 54 3.73 -4.21 -21.22
C VAL A 54 4.18 -3.36 -20.04
N TYR A 55 5.11 -2.42 -20.26
CA TYR A 55 5.59 -1.55 -19.19
C TYR A 55 4.51 -0.60 -18.64
N HIS A 56 3.60 -0.09 -19.49
CA HIS A 56 2.45 0.68 -19.00
C HIS A 56 1.52 -0.15 -18.11
N ILE A 57 1.26 -1.41 -18.48
CA ILE A 57 0.45 -2.32 -17.66
C ILE A 57 1.13 -2.55 -16.31
N GLN A 58 2.44 -2.83 -16.30
CA GLN A 58 3.17 -3.07 -15.06
C GLN A 58 3.15 -1.85 -14.13
N ILE A 59 3.40 -0.63 -14.65
CA ILE A 59 3.29 0.61 -13.87
C ILE A 59 1.87 0.74 -13.27
N SER A 60 0.84 0.48 -14.09
CA SER A 60 -0.56 0.58 -13.66
C SER A 60 -0.88 -0.42 -12.55
N MET A 61 -0.34 -1.64 -12.62
CA MET A 61 -0.50 -2.66 -11.58
C MET A 61 0.09 -2.22 -10.23
N PHE A 62 1.29 -1.65 -10.22
CA PHE A 62 1.90 -1.15 -8.99
C PHE A 62 1.11 0.03 -8.39
N GLN A 63 0.65 0.96 -9.21
CA GLN A 63 -0.21 2.06 -8.77
C GLN A 63 -1.55 1.56 -8.22
N HIS A 64 -2.11 0.51 -8.83
CA HIS A 64 -3.32 -0.12 -8.33
C HIS A 64 -3.09 -0.82 -6.99
N ALA A 65 -1.95 -1.49 -6.83
CA ALA A 65 -1.56 -2.11 -5.57
C ALA A 65 -1.39 -1.07 -4.43
N GLN A 66 -0.77 0.08 -4.72
CA GLN A 66 -0.72 1.25 -3.82
C GLN A 66 -2.12 1.70 -3.39
N SER A 67 -3.06 1.79 -4.34
CA SER A 67 -4.44 2.19 -4.07
C SER A 67 -5.18 1.17 -3.19
N ILE A 68 -5.04 -0.13 -3.48
CA ILE A 68 -5.65 -1.21 -2.68
C ILE A 68 -5.10 -1.17 -1.25
N PHE A 69 -3.79 -1.02 -1.09
CA PHE A 69 -3.17 -0.95 0.23
C PHE A 69 -3.70 0.24 1.04
N ALA A 70 -3.80 1.42 0.44
CA ALA A 70 -4.35 2.61 1.09
C ALA A 70 -5.80 2.40 1.56
N VAL A 71 -6.63 1.75 0.72
CA VAL A 71 -8.01 1.40 1.09
C VAL A 71 -8.05 0.37 2.22
N ALA A 72 -7.22 -0.67 2.17
CA ALA A 72 -7.14 -1.69 3.21
C ALA A 72 -6.70 -1.08 4.57
N LYS A 73 -5.70 -0.19 4.55
CA LYS A 73 -5.26 0.57 5.73
C LYS A 73 -6.41 1.39 6.30
N ARG A 74 -7.15 2.10 5.44
CA ARG A 74 -8.32 2.88 5.86
C ARG A 74 -9.38 2.01 6.51
N PHE A 75 -9.71 0.85 5.95
CA PHE A 75 -10.68 -0.05 6.57
C PHE A 75 -10.23 -0.57 7.94
N ALA A 76 -8.96 -0.92 8.08
CA ALA A 76 -8.40 -1.36 9.36
C ALA A 76 -8.43 -0.25 10.42
N THR A 77 -8.14 1.00 10.02
CA THR A 77 -8.13 2.17 10.93
C THR A 77 -9.53 2.73 11.24
N ASP A 78 -10.46 2.73 10.28
CA ASP A 78 -11.84 3.17 10.50
C ASP A 78 -12.60 2.16 11.39
N ARG A 79 -12.40 0.84 11.19
CA ARG A 79 -12.99 -0.21 12.04
C ARG A 79 -12.42 -0.16 13.46
N TYR A 80 -11.17 0.25 13.60
CA TYR A 80 -10.54 0.51 14.88
C TYR A 80 -11.24 1.66 15.63
N TRP A 81 -11.46 2.80 14.97
CA TRP A 81 -12.09 3.97 15.58
C TRP A 81 -13.55 3.73 16.02
N GLN A 82 -14.31 2.95 15.25
CA GLN A 82 -15.69 2.60 15.63
C GLN A 82 -15.78 1.71 16.88
N ASN A 83 -14.79 0.83 17.10
CA ASN A 83 -14.75 -0.03 18.29
C ASN A 83 -14.41 0.77 19.56
N GLU A 84 -13.55 1.78 19.47
CA GLU A 84 -13.22 2.65 20.61
C GLU A 84 -14.42 3.51 21.07
N GLN A 85 -15.25 3.99 20.14
CA GLN A 85 -16.44 4.79 20.50
C GLN A 85 -17.60 4.00 21.10
N THR A 86 -17.68 2.69 20.86
CA THR A 86 -18.76 1.82 21.37
C THR A 86 -18.42 1.14 22.68
N THR A 87 -17.19 1.30 23.18
CA THR A 87 -16.73 0.75 24.47
C THR A 87 -16.41 1.81 25.52
N ALA A 88 -16.56 3.10 25.20
CA ALA A 88 -16.54 4.22 26.15
C ALA A 88 -17.92 4.46 26.79
#